data_AF-A0A7J2MUK5-F1
#
_entry.id   AF-A0A7J2MUK5-F1
#
_cell.length_a   1.000
_cell.length_b   1.000
_cell.length_c   1.000
_cell.angle_alpha   90.00
_cell.angle_beta   90.00
_cell.angle_gamma   90.00
#
_symmetry.space_group_name_H-M   'P 1'
#
loop_
_entity.id
_entity.type
_entity.pdbx_description
1 polymer ?
#
loop_
_entity_poly.entity_id
_entity_poly.type
_entity_poly.pdbx_seq_one_letter_code
_entity_poly.pdbx_strand_id
1 'polypeptide(L)'
;DDYVIPLLRANPNSRRAVISLWDPVEDTKIGKGNVVAWLISDFKIREERLYLTFYGRSIDFFIGWPVNIYQQFLLMEKVAKELNVGLGSLTTFVSSAHIFLEYTDQINKILKFK
;
A
#
# COMPACT_ATOMS: atom_id res chain seq x y z
N ASP A 1 2.08 15.70 -3.30
CA ASP A 1 2.08 15.46 -4.76
C ASP A 1 3.39 15.86 -5.45
N ASP A 2 4.36 16.44 -4.74
CA ASP A 2 5.49 17.15 -5.36
C ASP A 2 6.73 16.29 -5.69
N TYR A 3 6.72 14.99 -5.35
CA TYR A 3 7.85 14.11 -5.61
C TYR A 3 7.57 13.05 -6.69
N VAL A 4 6.65 12.11 -6.43
CA VAL A 4 6.41 10.95 -7.30
C VAL A 4 5.97 11.35 -8.70
N ILE A 5 4.95 12.22 -8.82
CA ILE A 5 4.41 12.63 -10.11
C ILE A 5 5.45 13.43 -10.91
N PRO A 6 6.09 14.50 -10.37
CA PRO A 6 7.14 15.21 -11.11
C PRO A 6 8.31 14.32 -11.52
N LEU A 7 8.76 13.41 -10.64
CA LEU A 7 9.86 12.50 -10.92
C LEU A 7 9.53 11.53 -12.07
N LEU A 8 8.36 10.90 -12.04
CA LEU A 8 7.95 9.95 -13.08
C LEU A 8 7.59 10.66 -14.39
N ARG A 9 7.12 11.90 -14.33
CA ARG A 9 6.89 12.73 -15.52
C ARG A 9 8.21 13.11 -16.20
N ALA A 10 9.25 13.44 -15.42
CA ALA A 10 10.58 13.76 -15.95
C ALA A 10 11.36 12.52 -16.39
N ASN A 11 11.20 11.38 -15.69
CA ASN A 11 11.84 10.12 -16.00
C ASN A 11 10.92 8.93 -15.67
N PRO A 12 10.13 8.44 -16.65
CA PRO A 12 9.21 7.30 -16.45
C PRO A 12 9.91 6.01 -16.03
N ASN A 13 11.19 5.85 -16.36
CA ASN A 13 11.99 4.68 -16.02
C ASN A 13 12.65 4.78 -14.63
N SER A 14 12.39 5.86 -13.88
CA SER A 14 12.92 6.03 -12.54
C SER A 14 12.57 4.84 -11.64
N ARG A 15 13.57 4.40 -10.86
CA ARG A 15 13.41 3.39 -9.80
C ARG A 15 13.37 4.02 -8.40
N ARG A 16 13.18 5.35 -8.34
CA ARG A 16 13.29 6.16 -7.12
C ARG A 16 11.97 6.80 -6.70
N ALA A 17 10.87 6.53 -7.42
CA ALA A 17 9.55 7.05 -7.07
C ALA A 17 8.97 6.24 -5.89
N VAL A 18 9.54 6.46 -4.71
CA VAL A 18 9.24 5.71 -3.48
C VAL A 18 8.79 6.69 -2.40
N ILE A 19 7.71 6.34 -1.72
CA ILE A 19 7.23 7.02 -0.50
C ILE A 19 7.53 6.12 0.68
N SER A 20 8.21 6.65 1.69
CA SER A 20 8.38 6.01 3.00
C SER A 20 7.50 6.73 4.03
N LEU A 21 6.72 5.96 4.78
CA LEU A 21 5.92 6.47 5.89
C LEU A 21 6.52 6.16 7.25
N TRP A 22 7.52 5.28 7.31
CA TRP A 22 8.21 4.92 8.54
C TRP A 22 9.21 6.00 8.95
N ASP A 23 9.09 6.47 10.18
CA ASP A 23 10.06 7.35 10.82
C ASP A 23 10.77 6.62 11.96
N PRO A 24 12.05 6.26 11.83
CA PRO A 24 12.79 5.55 12.87
C PRO A 24 12.87 6.30 14.22
N VAL A 25 12.80 7.63 14.23
CA VAL A 25 12.88 8.44 15.45
C VAL A 25 11.54 8.44 16.18
N GLU A 26 10.44 8.51 15.43
CA GLU A 26 9.10 8.62 16.00
C GLU A 26 8.41 7.28 16.21
N ASP A 27 8.61 6.31 15.32
CA ASP A 27 7.87 5.03 15.29
C ASP A 27 8.51 3.92 16.14
N THR A 28 9.72 4.15 16.66
CA THR A 28 10.40 3.23 17.58
C THR A 28 10.18 3.56 19.06
N LYS A 29 9.48 4.66 19.36
CA LYS A 29 9.20 5.07 20.75
C LYS A 29 8.30 4.05 21.46
N ILE A 30 8.81 3.53 22.57
CA ILE A 30 8.07 2.57 23.42
C ILE A 30 6.79 3.23 23.96
N GLY A 31 5.67 2.53 23.87
CA GLY A 31 4.37 3.01 24.37
C GLY A 31 3.58 3.88 23.38
N LYS A 32 4.09 4.14 22.17
CA LYS A 32 3.33 4.82 21.12
C LYS A 32 2.19 3.92 20.60
N GLY A 33 0.95 4.36 20.79
CA GLY A 33 -0.25 3.58 20.44
C GLY A 33 -0.65 3.59 18.96
N ASN A 34 -0.06 4.46 18.13
CA ASN A 34 -0.40 4.64 16.71
C ASN A 34 0.87 4.66 15.84
N VAL A 35 1.46 3.48 15.64
CA VAL A 35 2.63 3.30 14.78
C VAL A 35 2.18 2.86 13.39
N VAL A 36 2.69 3.50 12.33
CA VAL A 36 2.29 3.19 10.95
C VAL A 36 2.50 1.71 10.61
N ALA A 37 1.49 1.09 10.01
CA ALA A 37 1.55 -0.30 9.53
C ALA A 37 2.06 -0.38 8.08
N TRP A 38 1.74 0.64 7.29
CA TRP A 38 2.23 0.88 5.93
C TRP A 38 3.61 1.52 6.00
N LEU A 39 4.60 0.90 5.35
CA LEU A 39 5.98 1.38 5.37
C LEU A 39 6.38 2.03 4.05
N ILE A 40 6.16 1.35 2.92
CA ILE A 40 6.65 1.77 1.61
C ILE A 40 5.54 1.71 0.56
N SER A 41 5.50 2.71 -0.32
CA SER A 41 4.84 2.65 -1.62
C SER A 41 5.81 3.00 -2.73
N ASP A 42 6.10 2.03 -3.60
CA ASP A 42 7.06 2.10 -4.70
C ASP A 42 6.31 2.09 -6.04
N PHE A 43 6.46 3.18 -6.79
CA PHE A 43 5.78 3.42 -8.07
C PHE A 43 6.74 3.20 -9.23
N LYS A 44 6.30 2.48 -10.26
CA LYS A 44 7.08 2.26 -11.49
C LYS A 44 6.18 2.39 -12.72
N ILE A 45 6.67 3.01 -13.78
CA ILE A 45 6.01 2.93 -15.10
C ILE A 45 6.73 1.89 -15.95
N ARG A 46 5.99 0.92 -16.48
CA ARG A 46 6.47 -0.07 -17.47
C ARG A 46 5.42 -0.22 -18.55
N GLU A 47 5.83 -0.24 -19.82
CA GLU A 47 4.91 -0.42 -20.95
C GLU A 47 3.70 0.53 -20.88
N GLU A 48 3.95 1.81 -20.56
CA GLU A 48 2.92 2.86 -20.39
C GLU A 48 1.85 2.53 -19.34
N ARG A 49 2.18 1.70 -18.34
CA ARG A 49 1.32 1.36 -17.21
C ARG A 49 2.01 1.65 -15.89
N LEU A 50 1.29 2.22 -14.95
CA LEU A 50 1.76 2.46 -13.59
C LEU A 50 1.60 1.21 -12.74
N TYR A 51 2.65 0.78 -12.07
CA TYR A 51 2.67 -0.31 -11.11
C TYR A 51 2.90 0.28 -9.72
N LEU A 52 2.21 -0.24 -8.73
CA LEU A 52 2.37 0.14 -7.32
C LEU A 52 2.74 -1.09 -6.51
N THR A 53 3.87 -1.04 -5.81
CA THR A 53 4.23 -2.02 -4.78
C THR A 53 4.09 -1.41 -3.39
N PHE A 54 3.27 -2.03 -2.56
CA PHE A 54 3.04 -1.66 -1.16
C PHE A 54 3.75 -2.64 -0.22
N TYR A 55 4.42 -2.12 0.80
CA TYR A 55 4.98 -2.94 1.89
C TYR A 55 4.38 -2.52 3.23
N GLY A 56 3.80 -3.50 3.94
CA GLY A 56 3.27 -3.33 5.29
C GLY A 56 3.98 -4.25 6.29
N ARG A 57 4.32 -3.74 7.48
CA ARG A 57 4.94 -4.57 8.53
C ARG A 57 3.94 -5.45 9.27
N SER A 58 2.71 -4.99 9.44
CA SER A 58 1.68 -5.66 10.26
C SER A 58 0.31 -5.19 9.81
N ILE A 59 -0.50 -6.09 9.27
CA ILE A 59 -1.81 -5.76 8.70
C ILE A 59 -2.83 -6.77 9.21
N ASP A 60 -3.94 -6.25 9.75
CA ASP A 60 -5.16 -7.04 9.99
C ASP A 60 -5.82 -7.35 8.65
N PHE A 61 -5.90 -8.62 8.30
CA PHE A 61 -6.44 -9.10 7.03
C PHE A 61 -7.96 -9.13 6.96
N PHE A 62 -8.64 -9.05 8.11
CA PHE A 62 -10.10 -9.12 8.13
C PHE A 62 -10.74 -7.74 8.00
N ILE A 63 -10.40 -6.79 8.89
CA ILE A 63 -10.98 -5.44 8.87
C ILE A 63 -10.10 -4.45 8.11
N GLY A 64 -8.80 -4.42 8.44
CA GLY A 64 -7.88 -3.42 7.90
C GLY A 64 -7.57 -3.57 6.42
N TRP A 65 -7.31 -4.81 5.98
CA TRP A 65 -6.81 -5.07 4.65
C TRP A 65 -7.75 -4.66 3.51
N PRO A 66 -9.06 -4.97 3.54
CA PRO A 66 -9.98 -4.53 2.50
C PRO A 66 -10.00 -3.01 2.30
N VAL A 67 -9.87 -2.25 3.39
CA VAL A 67 -9.80 -0.78 3.33
C VAL A 67 -8.45 -0.33 2.77
N ASN A 68 -7.36 -0.92 3.26
CA ASN A 68 -6.01 -0.58 2.83
C ASN A 68 -5.81 -0.83 1.33
N ILE A 69 -6.22 -1.99 0.81
CA ILE A 69 -6.06 -2.34 -0.60
C ILE A 69 -6.85 -1.39 -1.51
N TYR A 70 -8.06 -1.01 -1.10
CA TYR A 70 -8.89 -0.06 -1.81
C TYR A 70 -8.25 1.33 -1.84
N GLN A 71 -7.73 1.80 -0.70
CA GLN A 71 -7.00 3.08 -0.64
C GLN A 71 -5.75 3.09 -1.52
N GLN A 72 -4.97 2.00 -1.54
CA GLN A 72 -3.80 1.90 -2.42
C GLN A 72 -4.21 1.90 -3.90
N PHE A 73 -5.32 1.23 -4.25
CA PHE A 73 -5.83 1.25 -5.62
C PHE A 73 -6.26 2.66 -6.05
N LEU A 74 -7.00 3.39 -5.19
CA LEU A 74 -7.39 4.77 -5.48
C LEU A 74 -6.18 5.70 -5.62
N LEU A 75 -5.16 5.52 -4.79
CA LEU A 75 -3.90 6.26 -4.93
C LEU A 75 -3.21 5.97 -6.26
N MET A 76 -3.10 4.69 -6.62
CA MET A 76 -2.54 4.27 -7.90
C MET A 76 -3.31 4.85 -9.08
N GLU A 77 -4.65 4.83 -9.03
CA GLU A 77 -5.51 5.40 -10.06
C GLU A 77 -5.32 6.91 -10.22
N LYS A 78 -5.28 7.66 -9.10
CA LYS A 78 -4.99 9.10 -9.12
C LYS A 78 -3.64 9.38 -9.80
N VAL A 79 -2.58 8.67 -9.40
CA VAL A 79 -1.23 8.89 -9.96
C VAL A 79 -1.17 8.51 -11.43
N ALA A 80 -1.80 7.41 -11.84
CA ALA A 80 -1.84 6.98 -13.24
C ALA A 80 -2.56 8.01 -14.12
N LYS A 81 -3.68 8.55 -13.63
CA LYS A 81 -4.43 9.63 -14.30
C LYS A 81 -3.60 10.90 -14.47
N GLU A 82 -2.90 11.34 -13.43
CA GLU A 82 -2.02 12.54 -13.47
C GLU A 82 -0.78 12.38 -14.38
N LEU A 83 -0.39 11.14 -14.66
CA LEU A 83 0.73 10.79 -15.54
C LEU A 83 0.27 10.34 -16.94
N ASN A 84 -1.04 10.28 -17.20
CA ASN A 84 -1.64 9.81 -18.44
C ASN A 84 -1.12 8.43 -18.90
N VAL A 85 -1.06 7.47 -17.96
CA VAL A 85 -0.65 6.08 -18.20
C VAL A 85 -1.75 5.11 -17.75
N GLY A 86 -1.72 3.88 -18.26
CA GLY A 86 -2.65 2.82 -17.86
C GLY A 86 -2.38 2.27 -16.46
N LEU A 87 -3.27 1.42 -15.96
CA LEU A 87 -3.08 0.70 -14.70
C LEU A 87 -2.32 -0.61 -14.93
N GLY A 88 -1.19 -0.77 -14.25
CA GLY A 88 -0.46 -2.04 -14.11
C GLY A 88 -1.00 -2.85 -12.94
N SER A 89 -0.13 -3.65 -12.31
CA SER A 89 -0.49 -4.40 -11.11
C SER A 89 -0.26 -3.58 -9.84
N LEU A 90 -1.14 -3.80 -8.88
CA LEU A 90 -0.92 -3.43 -7.49
C LEU A 90 -0.44 -4.68 -6.74
N THR A 91 0.79 -4.63 -6.25
CA THR A 91 1.47 -5.75 -5.57
C THR A 91 1.67 -5.40 -4.11
N THR A 92 1.42 -6.35 -3.21
CA THR A 92 1.52 -6.09 -1.78
C THR A 92 2.34 -7.14 -1.08
N PHE A 93 3.23 -6.67 -0.22
CA PHE A 93 4.08 -7.49 0.64
C PHE A 93 3.73 -7.16 2.09
N VAL A 94 3.41 -8.18 2.86
CA VAL A 94 3.08 -8.01 4.28
C VAL A 94 3.96 -8.92 5.11
N SER A 95 4.67 -8.36 6.09
CA SER A 95 5.54 -9.15 6.96
C SER A 95 4.75 -9.94 8.01
N SER A 96 3.71 -9.34 8.60
CA SER A 96 2.83 -9.98 9.57
C SER A 96 1.37 -9.78 9.15
N ALA A 97 0.85 -10.77 8.40
CA ALA A 97 -0.56 -10.87 8.08
C ALA A 97 -1.26 -11.63 9.21
N HIS A 98 -2.27 -11.01 9.82
CA HIS A 98 -2.96 -11.60 10.97
C HIS A 98 -4.46 -11.32 10.95
N ILE A 99 -5.19 -12.08 11.75
CA ILE A 99 -6.61 -11.87 12.06
C ILE A 99 -6.76 -11.87 13.58
N PHE A 100 -7.65 -11.03 14.11
CA PHE A 100 -7.97 -11.07 15.53
C PHE A 100 -8.95 -12.20 15.83
N LEU A 101 -8.69 -12.94 16.92
CA LEU A 101 -9.48 -14.13 17.28
C LEU A 101 -10.96 -13.81 17.54
N GLU A 102 -11.25 -12.59 18.00
CA GLU A 102 -12.62 -12.09 18.18
C GLU A 102 -13.46 -12.05 16.88
N TYR A 103 -12.81 -12.11 15.71
CA TYR A 103 -13.49 -12.12 14.41
C TYR A 103 -13.65 -13.52 13.80
N THR A 104 -13.26 -14.58 14.50
CA THR A 104 -13.22 -15.94 13.96
C THR A 104 -14.61 -16.42 13.49
N ASP A 105 -15.67 -16.13 14.24
CA ASP A 105 -17.03 -16.53 13.87
C ASP A 105 -17.53 -15.84 12.61
N GLN A 106 -17.20 -14.55 12.44
CA GLN A 106 -17.53 -13.75 11.27
C GLN A 106 -16.76 -14.25 10.05
N ILE A 107 -15.47 -14.53 10.21
CA ILE A 107 -14.63 -15.12 9.15
C ILE A 107 -15.20 -16.47 8.71
N ASN A 108 -15.57 -17.33 9.66
CA ASN A 108 -16.15 -18.64 9.36
C ASN A 108 -17.46 -18.54 8.59
N LYS A 109 -18.29 -17.50 8.85
CA LYS A 109 -19.49 -17.25 8.05
C LYS A 109 -19.12 -16.90 6.60
N ILE A 110 -18.18 -15.97 6.38
CA ILE A 110 -17.74 -15.58 5.03
C ILE A 110 -17.16 -16.77 4.26
N LEU A 111 -16.33 -17.60 4.90
CA LEU A 111 -15.72 -18.76 4.25
C LEU A 111 -16.72 -19.86 3.88
N LYS A 112 -17.86 -19.94 4.57
CA LYS A 112 -18.96 -20.87 4.26
C LYS A 112 -19.85 -20.39 3.12
N PHE A 113 -19.78 -19.12 2.71
CA PHE A 113 -20.47 -18.61 1.52
C PHE A 113 -19.72 -18.94 0.21
N LYS A 114 -18.88 -19.98 0.22
CA LYS A 114 -18.25 -20.55 -0.98
C LYS A 114 -19.11 -21.65 -1.59
#